data_AF-A0A8J4V5F3-F1
#
_entry.id   AF-A0A8J4V5F3-F1
#
_cell.length_a   1.000
_cell.length_b   1.000
_cell.length_c   1.000
_cell.angle_alpha   90.00
_cell.angle_beta   90.00
_cell.angle_gamma   90.00
#
_symmetry.space_group_name_H-M   'P 1'
#
loop_
_entity.id
_entity.type
_entity.pdbx_description
1 polymer ?
#
loop_
_entity_poly.entity_id
_entity_poly.type
_entity_poly.pdbx_seq_one_letter_code
_entity_poly.pdbx_strand_id
1 'polypeptide(L)'
;GTGATGKELVKELISSDKFSKITSLVRKIDTSLENEKLNQVVVDFEELDKYKDLFKDHQVGFNCLGTTIRVAKSAAAFRHIEYDYSESFTKLSKEAGIENMHLLTSQGANAKSWLLYTKTKGEIEERTKKEGFATLSIWRPGFLDRGRTDRTLENIMMMFLSRLSLPVSTLGKAMKNSAVAQLDEPIPTTPKVNIYYNKDVYNFAKLD
;
A
#
# COMPACT_ATOMS: atom_id res chain seq x y z
N GLY A 1 -7.38 3.34 3.68
CA GLY A 1 -7.79 3.39 2.26
C GLY A 1 -8.89 2.37 1.98
N THR A 2 -9.71 2.56 0.94
CA THR A 2 -10.91 1.74 0.66
C THR A 2 -10.68 0.52 -0.24
N GLY A 3 -9.46 0.34 -0.78
CA GLY A 3 -9.10 -0.82 -1.59
C GLY A 3 -8.99 -2.11 -0.78
N ALA A 4 -8.99 -3.27 -1.45
CA ALA A 4 -8.98 -4.58 -0.79
C ALA A 4 -7.84 -4.75 0.23
N THR A 5 -6.59 -4.49 -0.18
CA THR A 5 -5.44 -4.54 0.74
C THR A 5 -5.48 -3.44 1.79
N GLY A 6 -5.87 -2.22 1.40
CA GLY A 6 -5.96 -1.08 2.33
C GLY A 6 -6.97 -1.31 3.46
N LYS A 7 -8.10 -1.97 3.17
CA LYS A 7 -9.11 -2.32 4.16
C LYS A 7 -8.60 -3.35 5.17
N GLU A 8 -7.97 -4.42 4.70
CA GLU A 8 -7.39 -5.43 5.60
C GLU A 8 -6.22 -4.86 6.41
N LEU A 9 -5.36 -4.04 5.81
CA LEU A 9 -4.29 -3.36 6.53
C LEU A 9 -4.83 -2.47 7.65
N VAL A 10 -5.88 -1.67 7.41
CA VAL A 10 -6.48 -0.83 8.46
C VAL A 10 -6.99 -1.67 9.63
N LYS A 11 -7.61 -2.84 9.38
CA LYS A 11 -8.03 -3.75 10.45
C LYS A 11 -6.86 -4.24 11.29
N GLU A 12 -5.77 -4.65 10.63
CA GLU A 12 -4.55 -5.14 11.28
C GLU A 12 -3.84 -4.05 12.10
N LEU A 13 -3.88 -2.80 11.63
CA LEU A 13 -3.36 -1.64 12.37
C LEU A 13 -4.21 -1.36 13.62
N ILE A 14 -5.54 -1.40 13.51
CA ILE A 14 -6.47 -1.19 14.64
C ILE A 14 -6.23 -2.23 15.74
N SER A 15 -6.03 -3.49 15.37
CA SER A 15 -5.81 -4.59 16.31
C SER A 15 -4.43 -4.58 16.98
N SER A 16 -3.55 -3.65 16.61
CA SER A 16 -2.21 -3.56 17.18
C SER A 16 -2.11 -2.42 18.19
N ASP A 17 -1.50 -2.69 19.34
CA ASP A 17 -1.25 -1.68 20.38
C ASP A 17 -0.05 -0.78 20.08
N LYS A 18 0.71 -1.11 19.02
CA LYS A 18 1.83 -0.28 18.53
C LYS A 18 1.36 0.96 17.77
N PHE A 19 0.10 0.98 17.32
CA PHE A 19 -0.49 2.14 16.65
C PHE A 19 -1.59 2.73 17.53
N SER A 20 -1.36 3.94 18.02
CA SER A 20 -2.32 4.70 18.83
C SER A 20 -3.22 5.61 18.00
N LYS A 21 -2.79 6.01 16.79
CA LYS A 21 -3.52 6.90 15.88
C LYS A 21 -3.33 6.44 14.43
N ILE A 22 -4.44 6.26 13.72
CA ILE A 22 -4.48 5.83 12.32
C ILE A 22 -5.29 6.85 11.53
N THR A 23 -4.64 7.56 10.61
CA THR A 23 -5.34 8.44 9.66
C THR A 23 -5.48 7.73 8.32
N SER A 24 -6.72 7.42 7.91
CA SER A 24 -7.02 6.77 6.65
C SER A 24 -7.64 7.76 5.67
N LEU A 25 -6.87 8.12 4.64
CA LEU A 25 -7.37 8.94 3.54
C LEU A 25 -8.26 8.09 2.61
N VAL A 26 -9.49 8.54 2.40
CA VAL A 26 -10.52 7.78 1.67
C VAL A 26 -11.30 8.68 0.71
N ARG A 27 -11.96 8.06 -0.28
CA ARG A 27 -12.96 8.74 -1.13
C ARG A 27 -14.36 8.71 -0.53
N LYS A 28 -14.60 7.79 0.42
CA LYS A 28 -15.84 7.59 1.14
C LYS A 28 -15.54 6.88 2.45
N ILE A 29 -16.19 7.30 3.53
CA ILE A 29 -16.09 6.66 4.85
C ILE A 29 -16.63 5.22 4.77
N ASP A 30 -15.88 4.28 5.35
CA ASP A 30 -16.35 2.91 5.59
C ASP A 30 -16.97 2.83 6.99
N THR A 31 -18.29 2.89 7.06
CA THR A 31 -19.05 2.84 8.33
C THR A 31 -19.00 1.47 9.01
N SER A 32 -18.47 0.42 8.34
CA SER A 32 -18.23 -0.87 8.99
C SER A 32 -16.94 -0.90 9.80
N LEU A 33 -16.14 0.16 9.76
CA LEU A 33 -14.85 0.29 10.44
C LEU A 33 -14.90 1.50 11.37
N GLU A 34 -15.47 1.29 12.55
CA GLU A 34 -15.51 2.29 13.63
C GLU A 34 -14.56 1.85 14.75
N ASN A 35 -13.62 2.73 15.11
CA ASN A 35 -12.68 2.51 16.20
C ASN A 35 -12.10 3.85 16.67
N GLU A 36 -11.83 3.99 17.98
CA GLU A 36 -11.28 5.21 18.57
C GLU A 36 -9.90 5.60 18.01
N LYS A 37 -9.08 4.62 17.59
CA LYS A 37 -7.77 4.85 16.98
C LYS A 37 -7.86 5.31 15.53
N LEU A 38 -9.00 5.08 14.86
CA LEU A 38 -9.17 5.29 13.42
C LEU A 38 -9.86 6.63 13.11
N ASN A 39 -9.11 7.54 12.48
CA ASN A 39 -9.63 8.74 11.84
C ASN A 39 -9.73 8.52 10.32
N GLN A 40 -10.94 8.40 9.79
CA GLN A 40 -11.17 8.35 8.35
C GLN A 40 -11.45 9.76 7.83
N VAL A 41 -10.66 10.23 6.85
CA VAL A 41 -10.83 11.56 6.26
C VAL A 41 -11.14 11.44 4.79
N VAL A 42 -12.27 12.00 4.37
CA VAL A 42 -12.61 12.12 2.96
C VAL A 42 -11.75 13.22 2.35
N VAL A 43 -10.94 12.86 1.36
CA VAL A 43 -10.05 13.79 0.67
C VAL A 43 -10.31 13.80 -0.83
N ASP A 44 -10.07 14.95 -1.44
CA ASP A 44 -9.86 15.03 -2.88
C ASP A 44 -8.40 14.68 -3.20
N PHE A 45 -8.18 13.63 -4.00
CA PHE A 45 -6.84 13.21 -4.38
C PHE A 45 -6.25 14.05 -5.51
N GLU A 46 -7.07 14.82 -6.23
CA GLU A 46 -6.60 15.81 -7.21
C GLU A 46 -5.87 16.97 -6.53
N GLU A 47 -6.24 17.29 -5.29
CA GLU A 47 -5.74 18.43 -4.54
C GLU A 47 -5.21 18.00 -3.15
N LEU A 48 -4.50 16.88 -3.11
CA LEU A 48 -4.04 16.26 -1.86
C LEU A 48 -3.19 17.21 -0.99
N ASP A 49 -2.49 18.16 -1.60
CA ASP A 49 -1.69 19.19 -0.91
C ASP A 49 -2.52 20.05 0.07
N LYS A 50 -3.82 20.24 -0.18
CA LYS A 50 -4.74 20.94 0.75
C LYS A 50 -4.86 20.22 2.10
N TYR A 51 -4.52 18.94 2.13
CA TYR A 51 -4.64 18.06 3.29
C TYR A 51 -3.28 17.72 3.92
N LYS A 52 -2.21 18.46 3.60
CA LYS A 52 -0.84 18.20 4.10
C LYS A 52 -0.75 18.07 5.63
N ASP A 53 -1.59 18.79 6.37
CA ASP A 53 -1.59 18.74 7.83
C ASP A 53 -2.05 17.38 8.38
N LEU A 54 -2.76 16.56 7.59
CA LEU A 54 -3.14 15.20 7.96
C LEU A 54 -1.95 14.23 8.04
N PHE A 55 -0.81 14.59 7.46
CA PHE A 55 0.40 13.75 7.46
C PHE A 55 1.29 14.01 8.69
N LYS A 56 1.06 15.11 9.42
CA LYS A 56 1.81 15.44 10.63
C LYS A 56 1.51 14.46 11.77
N ASP A 57 2.45 14.36 12.71
CA ASP A 57 2.36 13.49 13.88
C ASP A 57 2.20 12.00 13.54
N HIS A 58 2.76 11.59 12.40
CA HIS A 58 2.79 10.20 11.94
C HIS A 58 4.23 9.75 11.70
N GLN A 59 4.53 8.50 12.04
CA GLN A 59 5.87 7.90 11.87
C GLN A 59 5.95 6.95 10.67
N VAL A 60 4.80 6.41 10.25
CA VAL A 60 4.71 5.40 9.18
C VAL A 60 3.66 5.81 8.15
N GLY A 61 4.03 5.75 6.87
CA GLY A 61 3.14 5.95 5.73
C GLY A 61 2.87 4.63 4.99
N PHE A 62 1.61 4.35 4.68
CA PHE A 62 1.21 3.19 3.87
C PHE A 62 0.53 3.62 2.58
N ASN A 63 1.28 3.59 1.48
CA ASN A 63 0.78 3.91 0.16
C ASN A 63 0.27 2.64 -0.55
N CYS A 64 -1.02 2.37 -0.38
CA CYS A 64 -1.75 1.29 -1.05
C CYS A 64 -2.64 1.79 -2.20
N LEU A 65 -2.34 2.97 -2.75
CA LEU A 65 -3.11 3.53 -3.85
C LEU A 65 -2.92 2.67 -5.10
N GLY A 66 -4.03 2.48 -5.82
CA GLY A 66 -3.96 1.82 -7.09
C GLY A 66 -5.32 1.59 -7.72
N THR A 67 -5.29 1.31 -9.02
CA THR A 67 -6.45 1.01 -9.84
C THR A 67 -6.10 -0.07 -10.85
N THR A 68 -7.10 -0.51 -11.61
CA THR A 68 -6.89 -1.36 -12.78
C THR A 68 -7.22 -0.57 -14.03
N ILE A 69 -6.61 -0.91 -15.17
CA ILE A 69 -6.96 -0.27 -16.45
C ILE A 69 -8.47 -0.36 -16.74
N ARG A 70 -9.11 -1.47 -16.33
CA ARG A 70 -10.55 -1.69 -16.46
C ARG A 70 -11.40 -0.68 -15.68
N VAL A 71 -10.93 -0.27 -14.50
CA VAL A 71 -11.60 0.73 -13.65
C VAL A 71 -11.25 2.14 -14.13
N ALA A 72 -9.99 2.39 -14.47
CA ALA A 72 -9.51 3.70 -14.91
C ALA A 72 -10.01 4.12 -16.31
N LYS A 73 -10.43 3.17 -17.14
CA LYS A 73 -10.98 3.36 -18.51
C LYS A 73 -9.99 3.90 -19.56
N SER A 74 -8.88 4.52 -19.17
CA SER A 74 -7.84 4.97 -20.09
C SER A 74 -6.43 4.82 -19.50
N ALA A 75 -5.41 4.81 -20.37
CA ALA A 75 -4.01 4.76 -19.95
C ALA A 75 -3.60 6.01 -19.16
N ALA A 76 -4.09 7.18 -19.57
CA ALA A 76 -3.84 8.44 -18.88
C ALA A 76 -4.44 8.43 -17.47
N ALA A 77 -5.71 8.08 -17.32
CA ALA A 77 -6.36 7.98 -16.02
C ALA A 77 -5.74 6.88 -15.14
N PHE A 78 -5.31 5.77 -15.74
CA PHE A 78 -4.58 4.72 -15.01
C PHE A 78 -3.28 5.29 -14.44
N ARG A 79 -2.47 5.95 -15.27
CA ARG A 79 -1.22 6.57 -14.85
C ARG A 79 -1.46 7.63 -13.78
N HIS A 80 -2.46 8.48 -13.97
CA HIS A 80 -2.78 9.55 -13.04
C HIS A 80 -3.06 9.02 -11.62
N ILE A 81 -3.84 7.94 -11.50
CA ILE A 81 -4.13 7.33 -10.20
C ILE A 81 -2.92 6.57 -9.64
N GLU A 82 -2.23 5.79 -10.48
CA GLU A 82 -1.16 4.88 -10.05
C GLU A 82 0.17 5.56 -9.79
N TYR A 83 0.44 6.67 -10.47
CA TYR A 83 1.67 7.43 -10.35
C TYR A 83 1.40 8.76 -9.66
N ASP A 84 0.57 9.64 -10.21
CA ASP A 84 0.50 11.04 -9.75
C ASP A 84 -0.06 11.16 -8.32
N TYR A 85 -1.17 10.47 -8.00
CA TYR A 85 -1.68 10.45 -6.62
C TYR A 85 -0.73 9.74 -5.66
N SER A 86 -0.07 8.68 -6.12
CA SER A 86 0.89 7.94 -5.32
C SER A 86 2.13 8.79 -5.01
N GLU A 87 2.63 9.54 -5.99
CA GLU A 87 3.73 10.48 -5.82
C GLU A 87 3.34 11.59 -4.84
N SER A 88 2.15 12.17 -5.00
CA SER A 88 1.65 13.23 -4.12
C SER A 88 1.60 12.77 -2.67
N PHE A 89 1.05 11.58 -2.41
CA PHE A 89 1.05 10.98 -1.07
C PHE A 89 2.48 10.77 -0.53
N THR A 90 3.37 10.23 -1.36
CA THR A 90 4.76 9.97 -0.98
C THR A 90 5.48 11.27 -0.62
N LYS A 91 5.35 12.31 -1.46
CA LYS A 91 5.97 13.62 -1.23
C LYS A 91 5.48 14.26 0.06
N LEU A 92 4.16 14.32 0.26
CA LEU A 92 3.57 14.89 1.48
C LEU A 92 3.97 14.13 2.74
N SER A 93 4.11 12.80 2.64
CA SER A 93 4.62 11.99 3.74
C SER A 93 6.06 12.38 4.11
N LYS A 94 6.93 12.54 3.11
CA LYS A 94 8.32 12.94 3.35
C LYS A 94 8.42 14.36 3.93
N GLU A 95 7.66 15.29 3.38
CA GLU A 95 7.58 16.69 3.86
C GLU A 95 7.08 16.79 5.30
N ALA A 96 6.18 15.91 5.71
CA ALA A 96 5.68 15.84 7.08
C ALA A 96 6.65 15.15 8.07
N GLY A 97 7.80 14.65 7.60
CA GLY A 97 8.79 13.98 8.43
C GLY A 97 8.52 12.50 8.68
N ILE A 98 7.65 11.85 7.89
CA ILE A 98 7.47 10.40 7.96
C ILE A 98 8.76 9.72 7.50
N GLU A 99 9.30 8.83 8.33
CA GLU A 99 10.59 8.17 8.09
C GLU A 99 10.45 6.76 7.52
N ASN A 100 9.36 6.06 7.88
CA ASN A 100 9.07 4.70 7.43
C ASN A 100 7.94 4.71 6.38
N MET A 101 8.28 4.41 5.13
CA MET A 101 7.33 4.39 4.00
C MET A 101 7.12 2.96 3.50
N HIS A 102 5.87 2.52 3.42
CA HIS A 102 5.47 1.27 2.79
C HIS A 102 4.75 1.59 1.48
N LEU A 103 5.33 1.17 0.35
CA LEU A 103 4.75 1.34 -0.98
C LEU A 103 4.29 -0.02 -1.52
N LEU A 104 3.01 -0.13 -1.87
CA LEU A 104 2.45 -1.33 -2.49
C LEU A 104 2.49 -1.23 -4.02
N THR A 105 3.30 -2.07 -4.65
CA THR A 105 3.36 -2.23 -6.11
C THR A 105 2.96 -3.66 -6.49
N SER A 106 3.74 -4.32 -7.35
CA SER A 106 3.46 -5.67 -7.81
C SER A 106 4.71 -6.35 -8.33
N GLN A 107 4.67 -7.67 -8.38
CA GLN A 107 5.68 -8.46 -9.05
C GLN A 107 5.84 -8.00 -10.51
N GLY A 108 7.09 -7.91 -10.98
CA GLY A 108 7.42 -7.45 -12.33
C GLY A 108 7.48 -5.93 -12.53
N ALA A 109 7.27 -5.12 -11.48
CA ALA A 109 7.46 -3.66 -11.56
C ALA A 109 8.85 -3.28 -12.09
N ASN A 110 8.88 -2.52 -13.18
CA ASN A 110 10.10 -2.17 -13.92
C ASN A 110 9.86 -0.90 -14.74
N ALA A 111 10.50 0.21 -14.38
CA ALA A 111 10.35 1.51 -15.04
C ALA A 111 10.74 1.51 -16.53
N LYS A 112 11.54 0.53 -16.96
CA LYS A 112 11.98 0.35 -18.36
C LYS A 112 11.06 -0.59 -19.16
N SER A 113 9.98 -1.09 -18.57
CA SER A 113 9.05 -2.00 -19.24
C SER A 113 8.26 -1.28 -20.34
N TRP A 114 7.93 -2.00 -21.41
CA TRP A 114 7.02 -1.52 -22.46
C TRP A 114 5.54 -1.65 -22.06
N LEU A 115 5.23 -2.52 -21.09
CA LEU A 115 3.87 -2.76 -20.62
C LEU A 115 3.47 -1.68 -19.60
N LEU A 116 2.38 -0.96 -19.88
CA LEU A 116 1.92 0.19 -19.09
C LEU A 116 1.88 -0.08 -17.58
N TYR A 117 1.32 -1.23 -17.17
CA TYR A 117 1.15 -1.58 -15.76
C TYR A 117 2.49 -1.73 -15.02
N THR A 118 3.37 -2.60 -15.51
CA THR A 118 4.68 -2.84 -14.90
C THR A 118 5.61 -1.63 -15.02
N LYS A 119 5.48 -0.86 -16.11
CA LYS A 119 6.18 0.42 -16.29
C LYS A 119 5.79 1.41 -15.21
N THR A 120 4.49 1.69 -15.07
CA THR A 120 3.99 2.68 -14.11
C THR A 120 4.33 2.29 -12.68
N LYS A 121 4.14 1.01 -12.30
CA LYS A 121 4.55 0.50 -10.98
C LYS A 121 6.06 0.62 -10.74
N GLY A 122 6.89 0.40 -11.76
CA GLY A 122 8.33 0.60 -11.61
C GLY A 122 8.75 2.07 -11.50
N GLU A 123 8.11 2.96 -12.25
CA GLU A 123 8.40 4.39 -12.21
C GLU A 123 8.09 4.99 -10.84
N ILE A 124 6.96 4.64 -10.22
CA ILE A 124 6.63 5.12 -8.88
C ILE A 124 7.59 4.59 -7.80
N GLU A 125 8.12 3.37 -7.96
CA GLU A 125 9.18 2.86 -7.09
C GLU A 125 10.45 3.69 -7.21
N GLU A 126 10.93 3.95 -8.44
CA GLU A 126 12.13 4.77 -8.65
C GLU A 126 11.94 6.20 -8.14
N ARG A 127 10.73 6.76 -8.31
CA ARG A 127 10.39 8.08 -7.78
C ARG A 127 10.40 8.12 -6.26
N THR A 128 9.84 7.10 -5.61
CA THR A 128 9.75 6.99 -4.14
C THR A 128 11.13 6.71 -3.51
N LYS A 129 11.99 5.93 -4.16
CA LYS A 129 13.38 5.73 -3.72
C LYS A 129 14.15 7.04 -3.62
N LYS A 130 13.92 7.97 -4.55
CA LYS A 130 14.60 9.27 -4.59
C LYS A 130 14.20 10.21 -3.45
N GLU A 131 13.08 9.97 -2.77
CA GLU A 131 12.65 10.78 -1.62
C GLU A 131 13.48 10.55 -0.35
N GLY A 132 14.26 9.46 -0.30
CA GLY A 132 15.19 9.22 0.80
C GLY A 132 14.51 9.05 2.16
N PHE A 133 13.44 8.25 2.25
CA PHE A 133 12.92 7.75 3.52
C PHE A 133 14.01 7.02 4.30
N ALA A 134 13.99 7.09 5.63
CA ALA A 134 14.94 6.34 6.46
C ALA A 134 14.79 4.83 6.19
N THR A 135 13.54 4.36 6.10
CA THR A 135 13.22 3.04 5.58
C THR A 135 12.11 3.12 4.53
N LEU A 136 12.37 2.59 3.33
CA LEU A 136 11.39 2.38 2.29
C LEU A 136 11.17 0.87 2.09
N SER A 137 9.95 0.41 2.33
CA SER A 137 9.51 -0.97 2.14
C SER A 137 8.61 -1.09 0.91
N ILE A 138 9.11 -1.67 -0.17
CA ILE A 138 8.37 -1.85 -1.42
C ILE A 138 7.82 -3.27 -1.49
N TRP A 139 6.50 -3.39 -1.54
CA TRP A 139 5.80 -4.66 -1.59
C TRP A 139 5.43 -5.01 -3.03
N ARG A 140 6.02 -6.07 -3.57
CA ARG A 140 5.78 -6.59 -4.92
C ARG A 140 5.06 -7.94 -4.87
N PRO A 141 3.80 -7.99 -4.40
CA PRO A 141 3.05 -9.24 -4.40
C PRO A 141 2.77 -9.71 -5.83
N GLY A 142 2.61 -11.02 -5.98
CA GLY A 142 2.02 -11.65 -7.15
C GLY A 142 0.50 -11.43 -7.21
N PHE A 143 -0.23 -12.40 -7.74
CA PHE A 143 -1.70 -12.30 -7.83
C PHE A 143 -2.32 -12.24 -6.43
N LEU A 144 -3.27 -11.32 -6.21
CA LEU A 144 -3.92 -11.12 -4.92
C LEU A 144 -5.31 -11.75 -4.91
N ASP A 145 -5.58 -12.58 -3.88
CA ASP A 145 -6.94 -13.04 -3.59
C ASP A 145 -7.67 -11.97 -2.76
N ARG A 146 -8.77 -11.48 -3.33
CA ARG A 146 -9.58 -10.39 -2.78
C ARG A 146 -10.93 -10.86 -2.22
N GLY A 147 -11.15 -12.18 -2.14
CA GLY A 147 -12.38 -12.77 -1.57
C GLY A 147 -13.65 -12.54 -2.39
N ARG A 148 -13.57 -12.01 -3.62
CA ARG A 148 -14.73 -11.90 -4.52
C ARG A 148 -14.87 -13.18 -5.35
N THR A 149 -15.85 -13.99 -4.98
CA THR A 149 -16.31 -15.15 -5.75
C THR A 149 -17.30 -14.72 -6.83
N ASP A 150 -16.82 -14.18 -7.95
CA ASP A 150 -17.54 -14.39 -9.21
C ASP A 150 -17.02 -15.71 -9.77
N ARG A 151 -17.56 -16.81 -9.24
CA ARG A 151 -17.33 -18.16 -9.76
C ARG A 151 -18.15 -18.32 -11.04
N THR A 152 -17.74 -17.66 -12.11
CA THR A 152 -18.15 -18.06 -13.46
C THR A 152 -17.35 -19.29 -13.88
N LEU A 153 -17.95 -20.12 -14.74
CA LEU A 153 -17.68 -21.54 -15.04
C LEU A 153 -16.26 -21.94 -15.55
N GLU A 154 -15.23 -21.10 -15.46
CA GLU A 154 -13.85 -21.40 -15.89
C GLU A 154 -13.00 -22.08 -14.79
N ASN A 155 -13.58 -23.09 -14.10
CA ASN A 155 -13.19 -23.49 -12.74
C ASN A 155 -12.22 -24.70 -12.60
N ILE A 156 -11.15 -24.79 -13.39
CA ILE A 156 -10.03 -25.69 -13.04
C ILE A 156 -8.70 -24.91 -13.00
N MET A 157 -8.41 -24.11 -14.03
CA MET A 157 -7.21 -23.27 -14.07
C MET A 157 -7.18 -22.24 -12.92
N MET A 158 -8.33 -21.59 -12.65
CA MET A 158 -8.46 -20.61 -11.56
C MET A 158 -8.37 -21.24 -10.16
N MET A 159 -8.71 -22.53 -10.01
CA MET A 159 -8.59 -23.26 -8.74
C MET A 159 -7.13 -23.65 -8.43
N PHE A 160 -6.31 -23.90 -9.46
CA PHE A 160 -4.87 -24.07 -9.32
C PHE A 160 -4.15 -22.72 -9.09
N LEU A 161 -4.58 -21.66 -9.77
CA LEU A 161 -4.04 -20.30 -9.57
C LEU A 161 -4.47 -19.67 -8.23
N SER A 162 -5.62 -20.05 -7.67
CA SER A 162 -6.06 -19.58 -6.34
C SER A 162 -5.19 -20.12 -5.19
N ARG A 163 -4.46 -21.23 -5.41
CA ARG A 163 -3.44 -21.72 -4.48
C ARG A 163 -2.13 -20.93 -4.54
N LEU A 164 -1.92 -20.17 -5.61
CA LEU A 164 -0.77 -19.28 -5.81
C LEU A 164 -1.11 -17.81 -5.52
N SER A 165 -2.39 -17.48 -5.36
CA SER A 165 -2.83 -16.14 -5.02
C SER A 165 -2.60 -15.84 -3.55
N LEU A 166 -2.00 -14.68 -3.29
CA LEU A 166 -1.71 -14.18 -1.95
C LEU A 166 -2.96 -13.50 -1.38
N PRO A 167 -3.51 -13.96 -0.24
CA PRO A 167 -4.65 -13.28 0.40
C PRO A 167 -4.31 -11.86 0.80
N VAL A 168 -5.20 -10.91 0.50
CA VAL A 168 -5.01 -9.50 0.90
C VAL A 168 -4.97 -9.32 2.42
N SER A 169 -5.60 -10.20 3.19
CA SER A 169 -5.50 -10.24 4.66
C SER A 169 -4.08 -10.59 5.11
N THR A 170 -3.47 -11.63 4.53
CA THR A 170 -2.07 -11.98 4.79
C THR A 170 -1.12 -10.85 4.43
N LEU A 171 -1.35 -10.16 3.31
CA LEU A 171 -0.57 -8.99 2.93
C LEU A 171 -0.74 -7.82 3.92
N GLY A 172 -1.97 -7.53 4.34
CA GLY A 172 -2.24 -6.51 5.36
C GLY A 172 -1.50 -6.79 6.67
N LYS A 173 -1.59 -8.03 7.16
CA LYS A 173 -0.90 -8.48 8.38
C LYS A 173 0.62 -8.34 8.24
N ALA A 174 1.18 -8.79 7.12
CA ALA A 174 2.60 -8.69 6.85
C ALA A 174 3.11 -7.24 6.81
N MET A 175 2.37 -6.34 6.15
CA MET A 175 2.71 -4.92 6.10
C MET A 175 2.69 -4.29 7.50
N LYS A 176 1.68 -4.60 8.32
CA LYS A 176 1.62 -4.18 9.73
C LYS A 176 2.83 -4.70 10.51
N ASN A 177 3.12 -6.00 10.43
CA ASN A 177 4.20 -6.63 11.19
C ASN A 177 5.57 -6.08 10.81
N SER A 178 5.81 -5.84 9.52
CA SER A 178 7.04 -5.19 9.05
C SER A 178 7.16 -3.77 9.59
N ALA A 179 6.06 -3.01 9.68
CA ALA A 179 6.09 -1.66 10.24
C ALA A 179 6.35 -1.68 11.75
N VAL A 180 5.73 -2.60 12.49
CA VAL A 180 6.00 -2.78 13.93
C VAL A 180 7.47 -3.12 14.17
N ALA A 181 8.02 -4.08 13.42
CA ALA A 181 9.44 -4.44 13.54
C ALA A 181 10.36 -3.25 13.23
N GLN A 182 9.99 -2.36 12.31
CA GLN A 182 10.77 -1.16 12.00
C GLN A 182 10.66 -0.06 13.06
N LEU A 183 9.52 0.02 13.76
CA LEU A 183 9.33 0.98 14.86
C LEU A 183 10.10 0.58 16.13
N ASP A 184 10.40 -0.71 16.29
CA ASP A 184 11.18 -1.22 17.42
C ASP A 184 12.71 -1.11 17.18
N GLU A 185 13.13 -0.79 15.96
CA GLU A 185 14.54 -0.62 15.58
C GLU A 185 14.93 0.86 15.57
N PRO A 186 16.20 1.21 15.86
CA PRO A 186 16.70 2.57 15.69
C PRO A 186 16.56 3.04 14.24
N ILE A 187 16.21 4.32 14.07
CA ILE A 187 16.12 4.95 12.76
C ILE A 187 17.49 4.83 12.04
N PRO A 188 17.55 4.24 10.84
CA PRO A 188 18.80 4.10 10.11
C PRO A 188 19.46 5.45 9.81
N THR A 189 20.79 5.52 9.97
CA THR A 189 21.58 6.72 9.65
C THR A 189 21.74 6.95 8.14
N THR A 190 21.40 5.96 7.32
CA THR A 190 21.39 6.05 5.86
C THR A 190 20.09 5.47 5.32
N PRO A 191 19.49 6.04 4.24
CA PRO A 191 18.26 5.53 3.65
C PRO A 191 18.37 4.05 3.27
N LYS A 192 17.45 3.24 3.76
CA LYS A 192 17.36 1.80 3.48
C LYS A 192 16.16 1.50 2.59
N VAL A 193 16.39 0.76 1.49
CA VAL A 193 15.32 0.29 0.60
C VAL A 193 15.22 -1.23 0.67
N ASN A 194 14.05 -1.73 1.06
CA ASN A 194 13.71 -3.15 1.09
C ASN A 194 12.68 -3.46 0.01
N ILE A 195 12.83 -4.59 -0.69
CA ILE A 195 11.86 -5.05 -1.69
C ILE A 195 11.38 -6.44 -1.26
N TYR A 196 10.07 -6.57 -1.04
CA TYR A 196 9.44 -7.77 -0.52
C TYR A 196 8.56 -8.44 -1.57
N TYR A 197 8.67 -9.76 -1.67
CA TYR A 197 7.87 -10.62 -2.54
C TYR A 197 6.98 -11.56 -1.72
N ASN A 198 6.24 -12.45 -2.37
CA ASN A 198 5.29 -13.34 -1.70
C ASN A 198 5.89 -14.13 -0.52
N LYS A 199 7.13 -14.62 -0.66
CA LYS A 199 7.82 -15.35 0.43
C LYS A 199 7.98 -14.47 1.67
N ASP A 200 8.38 -13.22 1.49
CA ASP A 200 8.57 -12.26 2.58
C ASP A 200 7.23 -11.90 3.22
N VAL A 201 6.17 -11.74 2.42
CA VAL A 201 4.81 -11.53 2.93
C VAL A 201 4.40 -12.66 3.88
N TYR A 202 4.59 -13.92 3.47
CA TYR A 202 4.27 -15.05 4.36
C TYR A 202 5.17 -15.12 5.59
N ASN A 203 6.44 -14.69 5.50
CA ASN A 203 7.33 -14.64 6.65
C ASN A 203 6.88 -13.58 7.65
N PHE A 204 6.61 -12.36 7.20
CA PHE A 204 6.12 -11.29 8.06
C PHE A 204 4.75 -11.61 8.66
N ALA A 205 3.84 -12.23 7.92
CA ALA A 205 2.50 -12.58 8.43
C ALA A 205 2.51 -13.63 9.56
N LYS A 206 3.62 -14.38 9.72
CA LYS A 206 3.83 -15.35 10.81
C LYS A 206 4.41 -14.71 12.07
N LEU A 207 4.91 -13.49 12.00
CA LEU A 207 5.34 -12.77 13.19
C LEU A 207 4.09 -12.43 14.02
N ASP A 208 4.17 -12.62 15.33
CA ASP A 208 3.12 -12.26 16.27
C ASP A 208 3.26 -10.79 16.69
#